data_AF-A0A8J3MXH2-F1
#
_entry.id   AF-A0A8J3MXH2-F1
#
_cell.length_a   1.000
_cell.length_b   1.000
_cell.length_c   1.000
_cell.angle_alpha   90.00
_cell.angle_beta   90.00
_cell.angle_gamma   90.00
#
_symmetry.space_group_name_H-M   'P 1'
#
loop_
_entity.id
_entity.type
_entity.pdbx_description
1 polymer ?
#
loop_
_entity_poly.entity_id
_entity_poly.type
_entity_poly.pdbx_seq_one_letter_code
_entity_poly.pdbx_strand_id
1 'polypeptide(L)'
;MNRLRTTTIIVFCAYIGAVCAGLALGKMVEYDDFTNLLRHNPQVSGSYWTLGVGAFTALLAVLLAGVPLVFAAARSALATKRWRRLALFAVPPLSLILWIGAGALTVSLTPGDFVSKPLLLRLVVGGVFVGGFGLATIASATAISIAVIRSPISETFFRFARIPALITTLAMVVMVGATFVWGLATRAADPQLFTEDNGLLASNTTVSWILILALMAIATTVAIIALIWGSRDDAGVTTTQASTGQTVS
;
A
#
# COMPACT_ATOMS: atom_id res chain seq x y z
N MET A 1 -15.65 -18.43 -8.77
CA MET A 1 -14.52 -17.88 -7.98
C MET A 1 -15.08 -17.45 -6.63
N ASN A 2 -14.53 -17.90 -5.50
CA ASN A 2 -15.08 -17.56 -4.18
C ASN A 2 -14.93 -16.06 -3.91
N ARG A 3 -16.04 -15.36 -3.65
CA ARG A 3 -16.09 -13.91 -3.45
C ARG A 3 -15.15 -13.42 -2.34
N LEU A 4 -14.99 -14.20 -1.27
CA LEU A 4 -14.04 -13.91 -0.18
C LEU A 4 -12.59 -13.80 -0.63
N ARG A 5 -12.18 -14.62 -1.61
CA ARG A 5 -10.84 -14.52 -2.20
C ARG A 5 -10.70 -13.22 -2.97
N THR A 6 -11.70 -12.87 -3.77
CA THR A 6 -11.73 -11.61 -4.52
C THR A 6 -11.66 -10.40 -3.60
N THR A 7 -12.48 -10.36 -2.54
CA THR A 7 -12.44 -9.28 -1.54
C THR A 7 -11.06 -9.14 -0.90
N THR A 8 -10.46 -10.25 -0.48
CA THR A 8 -9.13 -10.24 0.16
C THR A 8 -8.06 -9.69 -0.79
N ILE A 9 -8.11 -10.08 -2.07
CA ILE A 9 -7.20 -9.59 -3.10
C ILE A 9 -7.41 -8.10 -3.37
N ILE A 10 -8.66 -7.63 -3.44
CA ILE A 10 -8.95 -6.20 -3.63
C ILE A 10 -8.42 -5.38 -2.47
N VAL A 11 -8.63 -5.80 -1.21
CA VAL A 11 -8.09 -5.10 -0.02
C VAL A 11 -6.56 -5.09 -0.06
N PHE A 12 -5.93 -6.20 -0.44
CA PHE A 12 -4.47 -6.27 -0.59
C PHE A 12 -3.97 -5.29 -1.66
N CYS A 13 -4.57 -5.26 -2.85
CA CYS A 13 -4.21 -4.32 -3.91
C CYS A 13 -4.41 -2.87 -3.49
N ALA A 14 -5.51 -2.57 -2.79
CA ALA A 14 -5.78 -1.25 -2.24
C ALA A 14 -4.72 -0.84 -1.21
N TYR A 15 -4.34 -1.74 -0.30
CA TYR A 15 -3.26 -1.51 0.65
C TYR A 15 -1.94 -1.19 -0.05
N ILE A 16 -1.57 -1.95 -1.09
CA ILE A 16 -0.37 -1.65 -1.88
C ILE A 16 -0.43 -0.25 -2.49
N GLY A 17 -1.57 0.16 -3.05
CA GLY A 17 -1.77 1.51 -3.55
C GLY A 17 -1.59 2.59 -2.47
N ALA A 18 -2.13 2.36 -1.26
CA ALA A 18 -1.94 3.26 -0.13
C ALA A 18 -0.48 3.32 0.34
N VAL A 19 0.26 2.20 0.32
CA VAL A 19 1.71 2.18 0.61
C VAL A 19 2.47 3.03 -0.41
N CYS A 20 2.19 2.89 -1.70
CA CYS A 20 2.84 3.72 -2.73
C CYS A 20 2.59 5.22 -2.50
N ALA A 21 1.35 5.61 -2.19
CA ALA A 21 1.03 6.99 -1.87
C ALA A 21 1.71 7.48 -0.58
N GLY A 22 1.77 6.63 0.46
CA GLY A 22 2.49 6.91 1.70
C GLY A 22 4.00 7.06 1.51
N LEU A 23 4.62 6.28 0.61
CA LEU A 23 6.03 6.45 0.25
C LEU A 23 6.29 7.78 -0.47
N ALA A 24 5.37 8.21 -1.34
CA ALA A 24 5.45 9.52 -1.97
C ALA A 24 5.36 10.66 -0.92
N LEU A 25 4.53 10.49 0.11
CA LEU A 25 4.51 11.42 1.25
C LEU A 25 5.82 11.38 2.04
N GLY A 26 6.37 10.18 2.29
CA GLY A 26 7.66 10.00 2.95
C GLY A 26 8.79 10.76 2.23
N LYS A 27 8.81 10.71 0.90
CA LYS A 27 9.77 11.47 0.10
C LYS A 27 9.60 12.99 0.25
N MET A 28 8.36 13.45 0.42
CA MET A 28 8.00 14.86 0.55
C MET A 28 8.47 15.46 1.89
N VAL A 29 8.55 14.65 2.95
CA VAL A 29 8.95 15.11 4.29
C VAL A 29 10.44 14.95 4.59
N GLU A 30 11.23 14.43 3.65
CA GLU A 30 12.64 14.10 3.85
C GLU A 30 13.54 15.35 3.99
N TYR A 31 13.04 16.54 3.61
CA TYR A 31 13.81 17.79 3.65
C TYR A 31 14.04 18.30 5.08
N ASP A 32 15.16 18.98 5.30
CA ASP A 32 15.55 19.50 6.61
C ASP A 32 14.53 20.49 7.17
N ASP A 33 13.90 21.30 6.30
CA ASP A 33 12.89 22.27 6.71
C ASP A 33 11.64 21.60 7.28
N PHE A 34 11.24 20.45 6.72
CA PHE A 34 10.15 19.63 7.27
C PHE A 34 10.53 19.04 8.62
N THR A 35 11.76 18.55 8.75
CA THR A 35 12.27 18.02 10.02
C THR A 35 12.32 19.12 11.09
N ASN A 36 12.67 20.34 10.72
CA ASN A 36 12.65 21.50 11.60
C ASN A 36 11.22 21.84 12.03
N LEU A 37 10.29 21.88 11.08
CA LEU A 37 8.86 22.13 11.34
C LEU A 37 8.25 21.07 12.27
N LEU A 38 8.57 19.80 12.03
CA LEU A 38 8.18 18.64 12.85
C LEU A 38 8.61 18.80 14.31
N ARG A 39 9.79 19.36 14.58
CA ARG A 39 10.29 19.58 15.94
C ARG A 39 9.61 20.74 16.67
N HIS A 40 9.19 21.78 15.95
CA HIS A 40 8.66 23.01 16.54
C HIS A 40 7.13 23.10 16.53
N ASN A 41 6.43 22.29 15.72
CA ASN A 41 4.97 22.29 15.64
C ASN A 41 4.37 20.96 16.13
N PRO A 42 3.75 20.91 17.32
CA PRO A 42 3.21 19.68 17.90
C PRO A 42 2.05 19.09 17.08
N GLN A 43 1.30 19.94 16.37
CA GLN A 43 0.20 19.47 15.51
C GLN A 43 0.71 18.76 14.25
N VAL A 44 1.79 19.28 13.65
CA VAL A 44 2.44 18.66 12.48
C VAL A 44 3.08 17.33 12.89
N SER A 45 3.80 17.30 14.02
CA SER A 45 4.39 16.04 14.51
C SER A 45 3.36 15.02 14.98
N GLY A 46 2.33 15.44 15.71
CA GLY A 46 1.28 14.51 16.16
C GLY A 46 0.57 13.82 14.99
N SER A 47 0.22 14.58 13.94
CA SER A 47 -0.38 14.00 12.74
C SER A 47 0.59 13.12 11.95
N TYR A 48 1.86 13.51 11.83
CA TYR A 48 2.89 12.69 11.18
C TYR A 48 3.15 11.36 11.91
N TRP A 49 3.28 11.38 13.23
CA TRP A 49 3.43 10.16 14.04
C TRP A 49 2.20 9.26 13.97
N THR A 50 1.00 9.85 13.93
CA THR A 50 -0.25 9.10 13.75
C THR A 50 -0.25 8.34 12.42
N LEU A 51 0.24 8.97 11.35
CA LEU A 51 0.42 8.31 10.06
C LEU A 51 1.41 7.15 10.14
N GLY A 52 2.55 7.36 10.80
CA GLY A 52 3.56 6.31 11.02
C GLY A 52 2.99 5.11 11.78
N VAL A 53 2.28 5.33 12.90
CA VAL A 53 1.64 4.28 13.69
C VAL A 53 0.59 3.53 12.86
N GLY A 54 -0.23 4.25 12.08
CA GLY A 54 -1.20 3.66 11.16
C GLY A 54 -0.52 2.76 10.12
N ALA A 55 0.58 3.22 9.52
CA ALA A 55 1.34 2.46 8.53
C ALA A 55 1.94 1.17 9.12
N PHE A 56 2.55 1.25 10.31
CA PHE A 56 3.08 0.07 11.01
C PHE A 56 1.97 -0.92 11.39
N THR A 57 0.83 -0.41 11.85
CA THR A 57 -0.32 -1.25 12.21
C THR A 57 -0.88 -1.99 11.00
N ALA A 58 -1.05 -1.28 9.87
CA ALA A 58 -1.50 -1.86 8.62
C ALA A 58 -0.52 -2.91 8.10
N LEU A 59 0.79 -2.61 8.13
CA LEU A 59 1.84 -3.54 7.72
C LEU A 59 1.83 -4.81 8.59
N LEU A 60 1.75 -4.67 9.91
CA LEU A 60 1.73 -5.80 10.83
C LEU A 60 0.50 -6.68 10.58
N ALA A 61 -0.68 -6.08 10.39
CA ALA A 61 -1.89 -6.82 10.05
C ALA A 61 -1.74 -7.61 8.74
N VAL A 62 -1.24 -6.96 7.68
CA VAL A 62 -1.00 -7.62 6.38
C VAL A 62 0.03 -8.75 6.50
N LEU A 63 1.10 -8.57 7.28
CA LEU A 63 2.10 -9.61 7.52
C LEU A 63 1.52 -10.79 8.29
N LEU A 64 0.77 -10.55 9.36
CA LEU A 64 0.13 -11.60 10.16
C LEU A 64 -0.87 -12.42 9.33
N ALA A 65 -1.57 -11.80 8.38
CA ALA A 65 -2.44 -12.51 7.45
C ALA A 65 -1.67 -13.22 6.32
N GLY A 66 -0.69 -12.54 5.75
CA GLY A 66 0.00 -12.94 4.53
C GLY A 66 1.06 -14.03 4.75
N VAL A 67 1.82 -13.96 5.85
CA VAL A 67 2.93 -14.88 6.11
C VAL A 67 2.47 -16.34 6.18
N PRO A 68 1.44 -16.71 6.96
CA PRO A 68 0.98 -18.10 7.01
C PRO A 68 0.48 -18.60 5.66
N LEU A 69 -0.18 -17.72 4.89
CA LEU A 69 -0.74 -18.02 3.58
C LEU A 69 0.36 -18.31 2.54
N VAL A 70 1.35 -17.42 2.48
CA VAL A 70 2.51 -17.55 1.59
C VAL A 70 3.34 -18.77 1.97
N PHE A 71 3.56 -19.00 3.28
CA PHE A 71 4.29 -20.16 3.75
C PHE A 71 3.59 -21.48 3.37
N ALA A 72 2.28 -21.58 3.57
CA ALA A 72 1.51 -22.76 3.18
C ALA A 72 1.55 -23.00 1.66
N ALA A 73 1.42 -21.94 0.87
CA ALA A 73 1.51 -22.01 -0.59
C ALA A 73 2.91 -22.42 -1.08
N ALA A 74 3.97 -21.85 -0.49
CA ALA A 74 5.36 -22.18 -0.79
C ALA A 74 5.67 -23.64 -0.43
N ARG A 75 5.26 -24.10 0.77
CA ARG A 75 5.42 -25.50 1.20
C ARG A 75 4.72 -26.47 0.24
N SER A 76 3.50 -26.16 -0.19
CA SER A 76 2.76 -26.97 -1.17
C SER A 76 3.43 -27.00 -2.56
N ALA A 77 3.96 -25.86 -3.01
CA ALA A 77 4.68 -25.77 -4.28
C ALA A 77 6.00 -26.56 -4.27
N LEU A 78 6.73 -26.53 -3.14
CA LEU A 78 7.93 -27.35 -2.92
C LEU A 78 7.61 -28.84 -2.95
N ALA A 79 6.56 -29.27 -2.23
CA ALA A 79 6.16 -30.68 -2.19
C ALA A 79 5.78 -31.23 -3.58
N THR A 80 5.22 -30.39 -4.46
CA THR A 80 4.80 -30.78 -5.82
C THR A 80 5.85 -30.51 -6.89
N LYS A 81 7.07 -30.07 -6.52
CA LYS A 81 8.17 -29.70 -7.43
C LYS A 81 7.78 -28.72 -8.55
N ARG A 82 6.81 -27.82 -8.28
CA ARG A 82 6.31 -26.86 -9.27
C ARG A 82 7.10 -25.55 -9.24
N TRP A 83 8.36 -25.59 -9.71
CA TRP A 83 9.31 -24.46 -9.71
C TRP A 83 8.76 -23.15 -10.27
N ARG A 84 7.93 -23.22 -11.32
CA ARG A 84 7.30 -22.03 -11.92
C ARG A 84 6.41 -21.25 -10.94
N ARG A 85 5.84 -21.91 -9.93
CA ARG A 85 5.06 -21.25 -8.86
C ARG A 85 5.94 -20.63 -7.80
N LEU A 86 7.07 -21.27 -7.48
CA LEU A 86 8.05 -20.71 -6.55
C LEU A 86 8.70 -19.45 -7.12
N ALA A 87 8.95 -19.43 -8.44
CA ALA A 87 9.47 -18.25 -9.13
C ALA A 87 8.55 -17.00 -8.97
N LEU A 88 7.23 -17.18 -8.87
CA LEU A 88 6.30 -16.06 -8.65
C LEU A 88 6.48 -15.40 -7.28
N PHE A 89 6.85 -16.17 -6.24
CA PHE A 89 7.12 -15.61 -4.91
C PHE A 89 8.45 -14.86 -4.84
N ALA A 90 9.37 -15.12 -5.78
CA ALA A 90 10.62 -14.38 -5.89
C ALA A 90 10.45 -13.01 -6.55
N VAL A 91 9.34 -12.76 -7.27
CA VAL A 91 9.13 -11.49 -7.99
C VAL A 91 9.14 -10.28 -7.04
N PRO A 92 8.37 -10.24 -5.93
CA PRO A 92 8.39 -9.09 -5.02
C PRO A 92 9.77 -8.78 -4.39
N PRO A 93 10.50 -9.74 -3.79
CA PRO A 93 11.81 -9.43 -3.20
C PRO A 93 12.86 -9.06 -4.26
N LEU A 94 12.87 -9.73 -5.42
CA LEU A 94 13.78 -9.36 -6.51
C LEU A 94 13.47 -7.97 -7.06
N SER A 95 12.19 -7.63 -7.22
CA SER A 95 11.76 -6.30 -7.61
C SER A 95 12.22 -5.25 -6.59
N LEU A 96 12.10 -5.55 -5.29
CA LEU A 96 12.52 -4.63 -4.23
C LEU A 96 14.05 -4.42 -4.26
N ILE A 97 14.82 -5.51 -4.35
CA ILE A 97 16.29 -5.46 -4.45
C ILE A 97 16.72 -4.64 -5.67
N LEU A 98 16.08 -4.90 -6.83
CA LEU A 98 16.36 -4.16 -8.06
C LEU A 98 16.08 -2.67 -7.88
N TRP A 99 14.98 -2.30 -7.21
CA TRP A 99 14.64 -0.90 -6.95
C TRP A 99 15.59 -0.21 -5.98
N ILE A 100 15.95 -0.87 -4.88
CA ILE A 100 16.94 -0.36 -3.92
C ILE A 100 18.29 -0.16 -4.63
N GLY A 101 18.73 -1.15 -5.42
CA GLY A 101 19.95 -1.07 -6.20
C GLY A 101 19.92 0.04 -7.25
N ALA A 102 18.82 0.19 -7.98
CA ALA A 102 18.64 1.24 -8.97
C ALA A 102 18.63 2.64 -8.32
N GLY A 103 17.98 2.79 -7.16
CA GLY A 103 18.00 4.02 -6.37
C GLY A 103 19.41 4.37 -5.89
N ALA A 104 20.11 3.42 -5.26
CA ALA A 104 21.48 3.62 -4.81
C ALA A 104 22.44 3.96 -5.95
N LEU A 105 22.30 3.28 -7.10
CA LEU A 105 23.09 3.56 -8.29
C LEU A 105 22.79 4.95 -8.85
N THR A 106 21.51 5.36 -8.88
CA THR A 106 21.10 6.69 -9.34
C THR A 106 21.70 7.76 -8.44
N VAL A 107 21.63 7.61 -7.12
CA VAL A 107 22.27 8.54 -6.16
C VAL A 107 23.78 8.60 -6.38
N SER A 108 24.43 7.46 -6.61
CA SER A 108 25.89 7.38 -6.78
C SER A 108 26.38 7.97 -8.10
N LEU A 109 25.65 7.75 -9.21
CA LEU A 109 26.00 8.24 -10.54
C LEU A 109 25.59 9.70 -10.79
N THR A 110 24.78 10.25 -9.90
CA THR A 110 24.16 11.57 -10.08
C THR A 110 24.51 12.50 -8.91
N PRO A 111 25.80 12.66 -8.55
CA PRO A 111 26.18 13.51 -7.42
C PRO A 111 25.84 14.98 -7.71
N GLY A 112 25.34 15.68 -6.69
CA GLY A 112 24.93 17.09 -6.75
C GLY A 112 23.42 17.30 -6.93
N ASP A 113 23.01 18.57 -6.97
CA ASP A 113 21.59 18.94 -7.02
C ASP A 113 20.92 18.48 -8.31
N PHE A 114 20.00 17.53 -8.16
CA PHE A 114 19.18 17.01 -9.25
C PHE A 114 18.31 18.10 -9.89
N VAL A 115 18.02 19.17 -9.13
CA VAL A 115 17.25 20.34 -9.56
C VAL A 115 17.96 21.10 -10.68
N SER A 116 19.29 21.17 -10.62
CA SER A 116 20.15 21.90 -11.58
C SER A 116 20.27 21.20 -12.94
N LYS A 117 19.71 19.99 -13.07
CA LYS A 117 19.80 19.21 -14.31
C LYS A 117 18.74 19.66 -15.33
N PRO A 118 18.99 19.46 -16.65
CA PRO A 118 18.02 19.79 -17.69
C PRO A 118 16.66 19.13 -17.44
N LEU A 119 15.58 19.87 -17.72
CA LEU A 119 14.19 19.41 -17.50
C LEU A 119 13.93 18.03 -18.11
N LEU A 120 14.39 17.81 -19.35
CA LEU A 120 14.20 16.54 -20.05
C LEU A 120 14.85 15.37 -19.28
N LEU A 121 16.05 15.55 -18.75
CA LEU A 121 16.74 14.52 -17.97
C LEU A 121 15.99 14.23 -16.67
N ARG A 122 15.48 15.26 -15.98
CA ARG A 122 14.68 15.12 -14.76
C ARG A 122 13.39 14.36 -15.01
N LEU A 123 12.69 14.65 -16.11
CA LEU A 123 11.47 13.96 -16.52
C LEU A 123 11.73 12.51 -16.94
N VAL A 124 12.79 12.24 -17.69
CA VAL A 124 13.13 10.88 -18.13
C VAL A 124 13.55 10.03 -16.94
N VAL A 125 14.53 10.47 -16.15
CA VAL A 125 15.00 9.70 -14.99
C VAL A 125 13.89 9.54 -13.97
N GLY A 126 13.15 10.62 -13.67
CA GLY A 126 12.07 10.56 -12.71
C GLY A 126 10.86 9.74 -13.18
N GLY A 127 10.51 9.85 -14.46
CA GLY A 127 9.45 9.07 -15.09
C GLY A 127 9.79 7.59 -15.18
N VAL A 128 11.03 7.24 -15.53
CA VAL A 128 11.52 5.85 -15.51
C VAL A 128 11.53 5.30 -14.08
N PHE A 129 11.94 6.11 -13.10
CA PHE A 129 11.95 5.70 -11.70
C PHE A 129 10.53 5.44 -11.17
N VAL A 130 9.63 6.41 -11.27
CA VAL A 130 8.24 6.26 -10.78
C VAL A 130 7.44 5.27 -11.61
N GLY A 131 7.52 5.36 -12.94
CA GLY A 131 6.81 4.44 -13.84
C GLY A 131 7.28 3.01 -13.66
N GLY A 132 8.59 2.81 -13.58
CA GLY A 132 9.17 1.50 -13.28
C GLY A 132 8.74 0.98 -11.90
N PHE A 133 8.76 1.83 -10.87
CA PHE A 133 8.35 1.44 -9.52
C PHE A 133 6.89 1.03 -9.48
N GLY A 134 6.03 1.79 -10.15
CA GLY A 134 4.61 1.46 -10.33
C GLY A 134 4.40 0.12 -11.05
N LEU A 135 5.08 -0.09 -12.18
CA LEU A 135 5.01 -1.35 -12.93
C LEU A 135 5.48 -2.54 -12.09
N ALA A 136 6.58 -2.39 -11.37
CA ALA A 136 7.14 -3.45 -10.56
C ALA A 136 6.24 -3.78 -9.35
N THR A 137 5.60 -2.77 -8.77
CA THR A 137 4.59 -2.92 -7.74
C THR A 137 3.37 -3.69 -8.27
N ILE A 138 2.83 -3.29 -9.43
CA ILE A 138 1.69 -3.97 -10.07
C ILE A 138 2.05 -5.42 -10.40
N ALA A 139 3.24 -5.66 -10.97
CA ALA A 139 3.72 -7.00 -11.29
C ALA A 139 3.84 -7.87 -10.02
N SER A 140 4.37 -7.32 -8.94
CA SER A 140 4.51 -8.01 -7.65
C SER A 140 3.15 -8.36 -7.03
N ALA A 141 2.23 -7.39 -6.99
CA ALA A 141 0.87 -7.62 -6.47
C ALA A 141 0.11 -8.65 -7.31
N THR A 142 0.26 -8.60 -8.64
CA THR A 142 -0.34 -9.55 -9.58
C THR A 142 0.25 -10.95 -9.40
N ALA A 143 1.57 -11.08 -9.27
CA ALA A 143 2.25 -12.35 -9.06
C ALA A 143 1.77 -13.05 -7.78
N ILE A 144 1.70 -12.31 -6.66
CA ILE A 144 1.16 -12.82 -5.39
C ILE A 144 -0.30 -13.22 -5.55
N SER A 145 -1.13 -12.36 -6.16
CA SER A 145 -2.56 -12.63 -6.34
C SER A 145 -2.79 -13.91 -7.15
N ILE A 146 -2.06 -14.11 -8.25
CA ILE A 146 -2.12 -15.33 -9.06
C ILE A 146 -1.67 -16.55 -8.25
N ALA A 147 -0.60 -16.42 -7.46
CA ALA A 147 -0.11 -17.50 -6.61
C ALA A 147 -1.15 -17.93 -5.56
N VAL A 148 -1.83 -16.96 -4.93
CA VAL A 148 -2.89 -17.20 -3.94
C VAL A 148 -4.13 -17.83 -4.59
N ILE A 149 -4.60 -17.32 -5.73
CA ILE A 149 -5.77 -17.86 -6.44
C ILE A 149 -5.56 -19.34 -6.82
N ARG A 150 -4.35 -19.69 -7.26
CA ARG A 150 -4.01 -21.04 -7.73
C ARG A 150 -3.67 -22.04 -6.61
N SER A 151 -3.65 -21.58 -5.36
CA SER A 151 -3.33 -22.42 -4.22
C SER A 151 -4.60 -23.07 -3.63
N PRO A 152 -4.58 -24.39 -3.34
CA PRO A 152 -5.69 -25.08 -2.69
C PRO A 152 -5.70 -24.74 -1.19
N ILE A 153 -6.08 -23.51 -0.87
CA ILE A 153 -6.15 -23.00 0.50
C ILE A 153 -7.58 -23.21 1.01
N SER A 154 -7.72 -23.82 2.19
CA SER A 154 -9.02 -24.05 2.82
C SER A 154 -9.70 -22.72 3.15
N GLU A 155 -11.04 -22.72 3.12
CA GLU A 155 -11.84 -21.52 3.36
C GLU A 155 -11.68 -20.96 4.78
N THR A 156 -11.28 -21.81 5.74
CA THR A 156 -11.01 -21.42 7.13
C THR A 156 -9.95 -20.33 7.23
N PHE A 157 -8.90 -20.38 6.40
CA PHE A 157 -7.86 -19.34 6.39
C PHE A 157 -8.39 -17.98 5.91
N PHE A 158 -9.35 -17.97 4.99
CA PHE A 158 -9.95 -16.72 4.50
C PHE A 158 -10.86 -16.07 5.53
N ARG A 159 -11.50 -16.84 6.42
CA ARG A 159 -12.24 -16.27 7.55
C ARG A 159 -11.31 -15.59 8.55
N PHE A 160 -10.15 -16.20 8.83
CA PHE A 160 -9.13 -15.59 9.68
C PHE A 160 -8.55 -14.31 9.07
N ALA A 161 -8.34 -14.28 7.75
CA ALA A 161 -7.82 -13.12 7.03
C ALA A 161 -8.72 -11.86 7.08
N ARG A 162 -10.00 -11.99 7.49
CA ARG A 162 -10.90 -10.84 7.61
C ARG A 162 -10.53 -9.88 8.72
N ILE A 163 -10.09 -10.39 9.87
CA ILE A 163 -9.74 -9.54 11.01
C ILE A 163 -8.56 -8.63 10.63
N PRO A 164 -7.45 -9.14 10.07
CA PRO A 164 -6.38 -8.29 9.59
C PRO A 164 -6.79 -7.36 8.46
N ALA A 165 -7.68 -7.79 7.54
CA ALA A 165 -8.19 -6.92 6.49
C ALA A 165 -8.98 -5.73 7.05
N LEU A 166 -9.82 -5.97 8.08
CA LEU A 166 -10.54 -4.91 8.79
C LEU A 166 -9.57 -3.95 9.49
N ILE A 167 -8.59 -4.48 10.22
CA ILE A 167 -7.56 -3.67 10.91
C ILE A 167 -6.79 -2.82 9.90
N THR A 168 -6.38 -3.40 8.77
CA THR A 168 -5.67 -2.71 7.70
C THR A 168 -6.51 -1.56 7.15
N THR A 169 -7.78 -1.80 6.84
CA THR A 169 -8.67 -0.75 6.33
C THR A 169 -8.91 0.36 7.34
N LEU A 170 -9.12 0.03 8.62
CA LEU A 170 -9.25 1.04 9.68
C LEU A 170 -7.98 1.88 9.80
N ALA A 171 -6.80 1.25 9.77
CA ALA A 171 -5.53 1.95 9.76
C ALA A 171 -5.38 2.85 8.52
N MET A 172 -5.83 2.41 7.34
CA MET A 172 -5.85 3.25 6.13
C MET A 172 -6.74 4.49 6.29
N VAL A 173 -7.92 4.36 6.90
CA VAL A 173 -8.79 5.51 7.21
C VAL A 173 -8.09 6.50 8.15
N VAL A 174 -7.45 6.00 9.20
CA VAL A 174 -6.67 6.85 10.13
C VAL A 174 -5.52 7.54 9.41
N MET A 175 -4.79 6.83 8.55
CA MET A 175 -3.71 7.41 7.75
C MET A 175 -4.21 8.51 6.81
N VAL A 176 -5.35 8.33 6.13
CA VAL A 176 -5.93 9.39 5.27
C VAL A 176 -6.26 10.65 6.09
N GLY A 177 -6.91 10.46 7.24
CA GLY A 177 -7.22 11.56 8.16
C GLY A 177 -5.94 12.26 8.66
N ALA A 178 -4.93 11.49 9.05
CA ALA A 178 -3.64 11.99 9.49
C ALA A 178 -2.92 12.77 8.37
N THR A 179 -2.88 12.26 7.13
CA THR A 179 -2.30 12.96 5.96
C THR A 179 -3.01 14.28 5.67
N PHE A 180 -4.34 14.32 5.81
CA PHE A 180 -5.13 15.53 5.63
C PHE A 180 -4.82 16.57 6.70
N VAL A 181 -4.89 16.18 7.98
CA VAL A 181 -4.58 17.06 9.12
C VAL A 181 -3.14 17.54 9.05
N TRP A 182 -2.20 16.67 8.71
CA TRP A 182 -0.79 16.99 8.54
C TRP A 182 -0.60 18.07 7.47
N GLY A 183 -1.19 17.91 6.29
CA GLY A 183 -1.02 18.91 5.23
C GLY A 183 -1.64 20.27 5.55
N LEU A 184 -2.80 20.28 6.22
CA LEU A 184 -3.42 21.52 6.70
C LEU A 184 -2.56 22.19 7.78
N ALA A 185 -2.06 21.43 8.75
CA ALA A 185 -1.22 21.94 9.83
C ALA A 185 0.10 22.50 9.29
N THR A 186 0.75 21.76 8.39
CA THR A 186 1.97 22.21 7.71
C THR A 186 1.72 23.50 6.94
N ARG A 187 0.63 23.57 6.16
CA ARG A 187 0.33 24.76 5.36
C ARG A 187 -0.02 25.97 6.21
N ALA A 188 -0.64 25.76 7.37
CA ALA A 188 -0.95 26.82 8.32
C ALA A 188 0.30 27.34 9.05
N ALA A 189 1.26 26.44 9.34
CA ALA A 189 2.49 26.79 10.03
C ALA A 189 3.52 27.46 9.09
N ASP A 190 3.70 26.89 7.89
CA ASP A 190 4.60 27.43 6.87
C ASP A 190 4.05 27.16 5.46
N PRO A 191 3.36 28.15 4.85
CA PRO A 191 2.86 28.02 3.48
C PRO A 191 3.96 27.89 2.42
N GLN A 192 5.18 28.37 2.68
CA GLN A 192 6.25 28.41 1.68
C GLN A 192 6.75 27.01 1.33
N LEU A 193 6.69 26.08 2.28
CA LEU A 193 7.04 24.66 2.08
C LEU A 193 6.22 23.96 0.99
N PHE A 194 5.07 24.50 0.60
CA PHE A 194 4.22 23.97 -0.49
C PHE A 194 4.39 24.70 -1.83
N THR A 195 5.37 25.60 -1.93
CA THR A 195 5.63 26.41 -3.13
C THR A 195 6.96 26.09 -3.80
N GLU A 196 7.74 25.16 -3.25
CA GLU A 196 9.04 24.80 -3.80
C GLU A 196 8.91 23.99 -5.10
N ASP A 197 9.59 24.47 -6.15
CA ASP A 197 9.55 23.85 -7.48
C ASP A 197 10.83 23.04 -7.80
N ASN A 198 11.17 22.13 -6.89
CA ASN A 198 12.36 21.29 -6.99
C ASN A 198 12.20 20.12 -8.00
N GLY A 199 11.11 20.04 -8.76
CA GLY A 199 10.80 19.12 -9.87
C GLY A 199 9.77 18.04 -9.56
N LEU A 200 9.31 17.28 -10.55
CA LEU A 200 8.19 16.33 -10.39
C LEU A 200 8.37 15.23 -9.30
N LEU A 201 9.61 14.93 -8.91
CA LEU A 201 9.95 13.99 -7.82
C LEU A 201 10.46 14.64 -6.53
N ALA A 202 10.62 15.96 -6.53
CA ALA A 202 11.24 16.72 -5.45
C ALA A 202 10.48 18.01 -5.10
N SER A 203 9.47 18.40 -5.87
CA SER A 203 8.62 19.56 -5.61
C SER A 203 7.62 19.17 -4.54
N ASN A 204 7.80 19.81 -3.39
CA ASN A 204 6.81 19.81 -2.34
C ASN A 204 5.75 20.85 -2.69
N THR A 205 4.71 20.43 -3.40
CA THR A 205 3.63 21.33 -3.84
C THR A 205 2.34 20.98 -3.15
N THR A 206 1.47 21.97 -3.02
CA THR A 206 0.08 21.71 -2.62
C THR A 206 -0.57 20.66 -3.54
N VAL A 207 -0.21 20.66 -4.83
CA VAL A 207 -0.74 19.72 -5.83
C VAL A 207 -0.29 18.28 -5.54
N SER A 208 0.99 18.06 -5.23
CA SER A 208 1.51 16.72 -4.91
C SER A 208 0.89 16.17 -3.63
N TRP A 209 0.74 17.01 -2.59
CA TRP A 209 0.02 16.61 -1.37
C TRP A 209 -1.45 16.24 -1.64
N ILE A 210 -2.20 17.06 -2.40
CA ILE A 210 -3.60 16.75 -2.75
C ILE A 210 -3.68 15.44 -3.54
N LEU A 211 -2.76 15.22 -4.49
CA LEU A 211 -2.72 14.01 -5.30
C LEU A 211 -2.44 12.77 -4.43
N ILE A 212 -1.48 12.85 -3.50
CA ILE A 212 -1.19 11.78 -2.53
C ILE A 212 -2.44 11.49 -1.69
N LEU A 213 -3.07 12.53 -1.15
CA LEU A 213 -4.28 12.39 -0.32
C LEU A 213 -5.41 11.74 -1.12
N ALA A 214 -5.62 12.16 -2.37
CA ALA A 214 -6.64 11.59 -3.26
C ALA A 214 -6.37 10.11 -3.54
N LEU A 215 -5.13 9.73 -3.83
CA LEU A 215 -4.75 8.33 -4.04
C LEU A 215 -4.96 7.49 -2.78
N MET A 216 -4.57 7.98 -1.60
CA MET A 216 -4.82 7.29 -0.34
C MET A 216 -6.33 7.16 -0.06
N ALA A 217 -7.12 8.19 -0.33
CA ALA A 217 -8.57 8.17 -0.15
C ALA A 217 -9.25 7.18 -1.10
N ILE A 218 -8.84 7.13 -2.37
CA ILE A 218 -9.34 6.16 -3.36
C ILE A 218 -9.00 4.74 -2.91
N ALA A 219 -7.74 4.47 -2.56
CA ALA A 219 -7.31 3.17 -2.07
C ALA A 219 -8.13 2.73 -0.84
N THR A 220 -8.31 3.62 0.13
CA THR A 220 -9.09 3.37 1.34
C THR A 220 -10.56 3.10 1.02
N THR A 221 -11.15 3.87 0.11
CA THR A 221 -12.54 3.67 -0.32
C THR A 221 -12.73 2.31 -0.99
N VAL A 222 -11.81 1.92 -1.87
CA VAL A 222 -11.82 0.59 -2.51
C VAL A 222 -11.73 -0.52 -1.46
N ALA A 223 -10.87 -0.38 -0.45
CA ALA A 223 -10.76 -1.35 0.64
C ALA A 223 -12.05 -1.45 1.48
N ILE A 224 -12.69 -0.32 1.80
CA ILE A 224 -13.98 -0.28 2.52
C ILE A 224 -15.08 -0.97 1.71
N ILE A 225 -15.21 -0.63 0.42
CA ILE A 225 -16.23 -1.22 -0.46
C ILE A 225 -16.05 -2.74 -0.55
N ALA A 226 -14.80 -3.19 -0.72
CA ALA A 226 -14.49 -4.61 -0.76
C ALA A 226 -14.93 -5.34 0.52
N LEU A 227 -14.65 -4.76 1.69
CA LEU A 227 -15.07 -5.33 2.98
C LEU A 227 -16.59 -5.39 3.14
N ILE A 228 -17.32 -4.33 2.76
CA ILE A 228 -18.79 -4.28 2.83
C ILE A 228 -19.41 -5.34 1.90
N TRP A 229 -18.87 -5.51 0.70
CA TRP A 229 -19.34 -6.56 -0.20
C TRP A 229 -19.06 -7.96 0.34
N GLY A 230 -17.91 -8.14 0.99
CA GLY A 230 -17.55 -9.41 1.62
C GLY A 230 -18.48 -9.81 2.77
N SER A 231 -19.04 -8.86 3.53
CA SER A 231 -19.87 -9.14 4.72
C SER A 231 -21.34 -9.42 4.41
N ARG A 232 -21.91 -8.78 3.38
CA ARG A 232 -23.32 -8.98 2.98
C ARG A 232 -23.62 -10.42 2.54
N ASP A 233 -22.62 -11.08 1.96
CA ASP A 233 -22.80 -12.43 1.42
C ASP A 233 -22.85 -13.50 2.51
N ASP A 234 -22.18 -13.29 3.65
CA ASP A 234 -22.26 -14.23 4.77
C ASP A 234 -23.64 -14.24 5.41
N ALA A 235 -24.27 -13.07 5.51
CA ALA A 235 -25.61 -12.94 6.07
C ALA A 235 -26.66 -13.67 5.22
N GLY A 236 -26.50 -13.70 3.89
CA GLY A 236 -27.43 -14.41 2.99
C GLY A 236 -27.34 -15.93 3.08
N VAL A 237 -26.15 -16.50 3.34
CA VAL A 237 -25.96 -17.95 3.45
C VAL A 237 -26.58 -18.51 4.73
N THR A 238 -26.52 -17.76 5.84
CA THR A 238 -27.12 -18.18 7.11
C THR A 238 -28.64 -18.26 7.04
N THR A 239 -29.29 -17.36 6.30
CA THR A 239 -30.77 -17.31 6.19
C THR A 239 -31.33 -18.49 5.39
N THR A 240 -30.66 -18.93 4.32
CA THR A 240 -31.14 -20.03 3.45
C THR A 240 -31.05 -21.40 4.12
N GLN A 241 -30.04 -21.62 4.98
CA GLN A 241 -29.93 -22.89 5.73
C GLN A 241 -30.98 -23.00 6.85
N ALA A 242 -31.39 -21.88 7.45
CA ALA A 242 -32.43 -21.88 8.47
C ALA A 242 -33.81 -22.28 7.93
N SER A 243 -34.14 -21.94 6.69
CA SER A 243 -35.45 -22.23 6.09
C SER A 243 -35.60 -23.65 5.54
N THR A 244 -34.49 -24.33 5.21
CA THR A 244 -34.52 -25.69 4.63
C THR A 244 -34.49 -26.80 5.69
N GLY A 245 -34.22 -26.48 6.95
CA GLY A 245 -34.21 -27.44 8.07
C GLY A 245 -35.56 -27.71 8.73
N GLN A 246 -36.67 -27.12 8.27
CA GLN A 246 -37.96 -27.14 8.98
C GLN A 246 -39.06 -28.02 8.37
N THR A 247 -38.78 -28.83 7.34
CA THR A 247 -39.79 -29.71 6.71
C THR A 247 -39.33 -31.15 6.63
N VAL A 248 -39.15 -31.82 7.77
CA VAL A 248 -39.25 -33.28 7.87
C VAL A 248 -39.88 -33.62 9.22
N SER A 249 -41.21 -33.67 9.24
CA SER A 249 -42.02 -34.30 10.28
C SER A 249 -43.18 -35.00 9.61
#